data_AF-A0A6B3CIU4-F1
#
_entry.id   AF-A0A6B3CIU4-F1
#
_cell.length_a   1.000
_cell.length_b   1.000
_cell.length_c   1.000
_cell.angle_alpha   90.00
_cell.angle_beta   90.00
_cell.angle_gamma   90.00
#
_symmetry.space_group_name_H-M   'P 1'
#
loop_
_entity.id
_entity.type
_entity.pdbx_description
1 polymer ?
#
loop_
_entity_poly.entity_id
_entity_poly.type
_entity_poly.pdbx_seq_one_letter_code
_entity_poly.pdbx_strand_id
1 'polypeptide(L)' 'LPPESILLLYTDGLVESRDRPIDVGMDQLRHHAGALARRLDRWSVDDFCDELLARIAPRGDDVALLALRLPEA' A
#
# COMPACT_ATOMS: atom_id res chain seq x y z
N LEU A 1 3.08 15.21 7.92
CA LEU A 1 2.02 14.18 7.98
C LEU A 1 1.46 14.20 9.40
N PRO A 2 0.14 14.03 9.59
CA PRO A 2 -0.43 13.88 10.94
C PRO A 2 0.21 12.73 11.72
N PRO A 3 0.20 12.77 13.07
CA PRO A 3 0.55 11.62 13.91
C PRO A 3 -0.20 10.36 13.45
N GLU A 4 0.44 9.21 13.62
CA GLU A 4 -0.10 7.90 13.24
C GLU A 4 -0.43 7.70 11.75
N SER A 5 -0.08 8.66 10.88
CA SER A 5 -0.21 8.45 9.44
C SER A 5 0.73 7.34 8.97
N ILE A 6 0.29 6.63 7.93
CA ILE A 6 1.12 5.66 7.21
C ILE A 6 1.63 6.28 5.90
N LEU A 7 2.94 6.25 5.71
CA LEU A 7 3.61 6.61 4.46
C LEU A 7 3.97 5.33 3.70
N LEU A 8 3.55 5.24 2.45
CA LEU A 8 3.89 4.14 1.55
C LEU A 8 4.86 4.64 0.48
N LEU A 9 5.97 3.92 0.33
CA LEU A 9 6.93 4.07 -0.74
C LEU A 9 6.94 2.76 -1.52
N TYR A 10 6.89 2.82 -2.83
CA TYR A 10 6.77 1.63 -3.67
C TYR A 10 7.45 1.81 -5.03
N THR A 11 7.80 0.69 -5.66
CA THR A 11 8.22 0.66 -7.07
C THR A 11 7.02 0.65 -8.00
N ASP A 12 7.20 1.16 -9.22
CA ASP A 12 6.18 1.21 -10.27
C ASP A 12 5.51 -0.14 -10.55
N GLY A 13 6.25 -1.26 -10.44
CA GLY A 13 5.71 -2.62 -10.54
C GLY A 13 4.53 -2.94 -9.62
N LEU A 14 4.30 -2.15 -8.56
CA LEU A 14 3.12 -2.28 -7.69
C LEU A 14 1.83 -1.78 -8.37
N VAL A 15 1.91 -0.73 -9.19
CA VAL A 15 0.75 -0.03 -9.77
C VAL A 15 0.67 -0.15 -11.28
N GLU A 16 1.79 -0.38 -11.96
CA GLU A 16 1.88 -0.55 -13.40
C GLU A 16 1.81 -2.04 -13.77
N SER A 17 1.03 -2.35 -14.81
CA SER A 17 1.12 -3.63 -15.50
C SER A 17 0.82 -3.45 -16.99
N ARG A 18 1.24 -4.42 -17.81
CA ARG A 18 1.07 -4.34 -19.28
C ARG A 18 -0.39 -4.16 -19.71
N ASP A 19 -1.31 -4.70 -18.92
CA ASP A 19 -2.74 -4.70 -19.22
C ASP A 19 -3.52 -3.63 -18.42
N ARG A 20 -2.84 -2.81 -17.61
CA ARG A 20 -3.50 -1.87 -16.70
C ARG A 20 -2.84 -0.48 -16.75
N PRO A 21 -3.62 0.58 -17.02
CA PRO A 21 -3.14 1.95 -16.90
C PRO A 21 -2.71 2.28 -15.46
N ILE A 22 -1.65 3.07 -15.32
CA ILE A 22 -1.10 3.50 -14.02
C ILE A 22 -2.16 4.10 -13.10
N ASP A 23 -3.07 4.93 -13.63
CA ASP A 23 -4.12 5.59 -12.84
C ASP A 23 -5.04 4.58 -12.13
N VAL A 24 -5.36 3.48 -12.81
CA VAL A 24 -6.19 2.41 -12.25
C VAL A 24 -5.45 1.69 -11.12
N GLY A 25 -4.14 1.45 -11.29
CA GLY A 25 -3.30 0.87 -10.24
C GLY A 25 -3.18 1.79 -9.02
N MET A 26 -2.98 3.09 -9.25
CA MET A 26 -2.91 4.12 -8.22
C MET A 26 -4.23 4.22 -7.43
N ASP A 27 -5.38 4.20 -8.11
CA ASP A 27 -6.68 4.23 -7.46
C ASP A 27 -6.94 2.99 -6.61
N GLN A 28 -6.57 1.79 -7.10
CA GLN A 28 -6.66 0.56 -6.33
C GLN A 28 -5.76 0.59 -5.10
N LEU A 29 -4.49 1.02 -5.25
CA LEU A 29 -3.56 1.19 -4.15
C LEU A 29 -4.14 2.14 -3.09
N ARG A 30 -4.61 3.32 -3.51
CA ARG A 30 -5.21 4.31 -2.61
C ARG A 30 -6.44 3.77 -1.88
N HIS A 31 -7.32 3.09 -2.61
CA HIS A 31 -8.54 2.51 -2.06
C HIS A 31 -8.22 1.44 -1.00
N HIS A 32 -7.38 0.47 -1.34
CA HIS A 32 -7.04 -0.64 -0.44
C HIS A 32 -6.21 -0.17 0.75
N ALA A 33 -5.19 0.66 0.54
CA ALA A 33 -4.39 1.23 1.62
C ALA A 33 -5.25 2.05 2.59
N GLY A 34 -6.14 2.91 2.08
CA GLY A 34 -7.06 3.69 2.92
C GLY A 34 -8.05 2.82 3.70
N ALA A 35 -8.50 1.70 3.13
CA ALA A 35 -9.36 0.75 3.82
C ALA A 35 -8.62 -0.02 4.93
N LEU A 36 -7.36 -0.39 4.68
CA LEU A 36 -6.52 -1.14 5.61
C LEU A 36 -5.93 -0.26 6.71
N ALA A 37 -5.65 1.01 6.44
CA ALA A 37 -5.06 1.93 7.41
C ALA A 37 -5.95 2.07 8.67
N ARG A 38 -7.28 1.94 8.51
CA ARG A 38 -8.25 1.93 9.63
C ARG A 38 -8.12 0.71 10.56
N ARG A 39 -7.27 -0.26 10.23
CA ARG A 39 -7.03 -1.47 11.04
C ARG A 39 -5.69 -1.44 11.77
N LEU A 40 -4.85 -0.43 11.54
CA LEU A 40 -3.51 -0.32 12.13
C LEU A 40 -3.51 -0.21 13.66
N ASP A 41 -4.64 0.12 14.31
CA ASP A 41 -4.78 0.05 15.77
C ASP A 41 -4.66 -1.38 16.31
N ARG A 42 -4.92 -2.38 15.47
CA ARG A 42 -4.92 -3.81 15.84
C ARG A 42 -3.93 -4.63 15.04
N TRP A 43 -3.47 -4.11 13.91
CA TRP A 43 -2.60 -4.79 12.96
C TRP A 43 -1.21 -4.18 13.00
N SER A 44 -0.19 -5.02 12.82
CA SER A 44 1.17 -4.55 12.60
C SER A 44 1.30 -3.91 11.21
N VAL A 45 2.41 -3.19 11.00
CA VAL A 45 2.74 -2.66 9.67
C VAL A 45 3.00 -3.80 8.68
N ASP A 46 3.56 -4.92 9.12
CA ASP A 46 3.77 -6.11 8.30
C ASP A 46 2.44 -6.73 7.86
N ASP A 47 1.48 -6.91 8.77
CA ASP A 47 0.13 -7.42 8.44
C ASP A 47 -0.57 -6.50 7.42
N PHE A 48 -0.39 -5.19 7.56
CA PHE A 48 -0.91 -4.21 6.61
C PHE A 48 -0.28 -4.40 5.23
N CYS A 49 1.05 -4.56 5.14
CA CYS A 49 1.77 -4.75 3.90
C CYS A 49 1.36 -6.04 3.19
N ASP A 50 1.31 -7.15 3.93
CA ASP A 50 0.94 -8.46 3.39
C ASP A 50 -0.48 -8.44 2.81
N GLU A 51 -1.43 -7.90 3.55
CA GLU A 51 -2.81 -7.81 3.10
C GLU A 51 -2.97 -6.81 1.93
N LEU A 52 -2.21 -5.72 1.93
CA LEU A 52 -2.22 -4.76 0.82
C LEU A 52 -1.72 -5.41 -0.48
N LEU A 53 -0.58 -6.12 -0.41
CA LEU A 53 -0.02 -6.84 -1.55
C LEU A 53 -0.94 -7.97 -2.01
N ALA A 54 -1.57 -8.70 -1.10
CA ALA A 54 -2.53 -9.74 -1.42
C ALA A 54 -3.76 -9.20 -2.17
N ARG A 55 -4.26 -8.01 -1.81
CA ARG A 55 -5.42 -7.36 -2.47
C ARG A 55 -5.09 -6.77 -3.83
N ILE A 56 -3.93 -6.12 -3.96
CA ILE A 56 -3.49 -5.54 -5.23
C ILE A 56 -3.12 -6.66 -6.21
N ALA A 57 -2.51 -7.73 -5.71
CA ALA A 57 -2.01 -8.87 -6.47
C ALA A 57 -1.22 -8.40 -7.71
N PRO A 58 -0.13 -7.62 -7.52
CA PRO A 58 0.61 -7.03 -8.62
C PRO A 58 1.17 -8.11 -9.55
N ARG A 59 1.17 -7.83 -10.85
CA ARG A 59 1.64 -8.74 -11.90
C ARG A 59 2.48 -7.95 -12.90
N GLY A 60 3.73 -8.34 -13.09
CA GLY A 60 4.56 -7.73 -14.12
C GLY A 60 6.03 -7.75 -13.75
N ASP A 61 6.43 -6.76 -12.97
CA ASP A 61 7.83 -6.43 -12.64
C ASP A 61 8.13 -6.64 -11.14
N ASP A 62 9.37 -6.39 -10.74
CA ASP A 62 9.80 -6.45 -9.36
C ASP A 62 9.05 -5.42 -8.48
N VAL A 63 8.47 -5.91 -7.39
CA VAL A 63 7.70 -5.12 -6.44
C VAL A 63 8.49 -4.94 -5.16
N ALA A 64 8.70 -3.68 -4.78
CA ALA A 64 9.12 -3.32 -3.43
C ALA A 64 8.06 -2.41 -2.80
N LEU A 65 7.74 -2.68 -1.53
CA LEU A 65 6.86 -1.85 -0.71
C LEU A 65 7.56 -1.58 0.62
N LEU A 66 7.66 -0.31 0.97
CA LEU A 66 8.12 0.14 2.28
C LEU A 66 7.02 0.98 2.92
N ALA A 67 6.61 0.57 4.12
CA ALA A 67 5.60 1.25 4.90
C ALA A 67 6.20 1.80 6.20
N LEU A 68 5.88 3.06 6.52
CA LEU A 68 6.27 3.70 7.77
C LEU A 68 5.03 4.24 8.46
N ARG A 69 4.77 3.78 9.69
CA ARG A 69 3.77 4.40 10.58
C ARG A 69 4.46 5.44 11.45
N LEU A 70 3.94 6.65 11.41
CA LEU A 70 4.42 7.72 12.29
C LEU A 70 4.00 7.44 13.74
N PRO A 71 4.81 7.85 14.72
CA PRO A 71 4.45 7.70 16.12
C PRO A 71 3.23 8.56 16.48
N GLU A 72 2.67 8.29 17.65
CA GLU A 72 1.79 9.22 18.36
C GLU A 72 2.54 10.54 18.67
N ALA A 73 1.78 11.62 18.91
CA ALA A 73 2.31 12.98 19.11
C ALA A 73 3.04 13.18 20.44
#